data_AF-A0A1Y2LV86-F1
#
_entry.id   AF-A0A1Y2LV86-F1
#
_cell.length_a   1.000
_cell.length_b   1.000
_cell.length_c   1.000
_cell.angle_alpha   90.00
_cell.angle_beta   90.00
_cell.angle_gamma   90.00
#
_symmetry.space_group_name_H-M   'P 1'
#
loop_
_entity.id
_entity.type
_entity.pdbx_description
1 polymer ?
#
loop_
_entity_poly.entity_id
_entity_poly.type
_entity_poly.pdbx_seq_one_letter_code
_entity_poly.pdbx_strand_id
1 'polypeptide(L)'
;MITLAWSGLGLRDHELTDDQMKQGLFWYFLSGTIWTFWVTTLKWSIGFTILRIAVGRKWVIWTIYVALLLVTLTSVSTGIFQLVQCKPMNAIWDAEALADGGECISRKYLAAMSTALAAVSIATDWYMALM
;
A
#
# COMPACT_ATOMS: atom_id res chain seq x y z
N MET A 1 0.17 13.51 0.79
CA MET A 1 -1.12 13.58 1.50
C MET A 1 -1.71 14.99 1.49
N ILE A 2 -0.94 16.05 1.73
CA ILE A 2 -1.45 17.44 1.65
C ILE A 2 -2.08 17.71 0.27
N THR A 3 -1.44 17.31 -0.83
CA THR A 3 -1.95 17.48 -2.20
C THR A 3 -3.28 16.78 -2.50
N LEU A 4 -3.64 15.74 -1.72
CA LEU A 4 -4.94 15.06 -1.83
C LEU A 4 -6.07 15.94 -1.30
N ALA A 5 -5.86 16.57 -0.14
CA ALA A 5 -6.86 17.44 0.47
C ALA A 5 -7.16 18.65 -0.44
N TRP A 6 -6.12 19.22 -1.07
CA TRP A 6 -6.28 20.33 -2.03
C TRP A 6 -6.97 19.93 -3.33
N SER A 7 -6.99 18.65 -3.69
CA SER A 7 -7.70 18.14 -4.89
C SER A 7 -9.15 17.76 -4.61
N GLY A 8 -9.68 18.04 -3.40
CA GLY A 8 -11.09 17.82 -3.07
C GLY A 8 -11.42 16.39 -2.61
N LEU A 9 -10.41 15.55 -2.34
CA LEU A 9 -10.65 14.22 -1.78
C LEU A 9 -11.37 14.33 -0.42
N GLY A 10 -12.56 13.73 -0.33
CA GLY A 10 -13.43 13.78 0.85
C GLY A 10 -14.68 14.65 0.68
N LEU A 11 -14.79 15.43 -0.40
CA LEU A 11 -16.05 16.04 -0.83
C LEU A 11 -16.95 14.98 -1.48
N ARG A 12 -18.26 15.25 -1.57
CA ARG A 12 -19.19 14.34 -2.26
C ARG A 12 -18.93 14.39 -3.76
N ASP A 13 -18.94 13.24 -4.43
CA ASP A 13 -18.59 13.12 -5.86
C ASP A 13 -19.26 14.18 -6.78
N HIS A 14 -20.50 14.57 -6.50
CA HIS A 14 -21.22 15.60 -7.27
C HIS A 14 -20.70 17.05 -7.13
N GLU A 15 -19.84 17.33 -6.15
CA GLU A 15 -19.28 18.67 -5.90
C GLU A 15 -17.89 18.84 -6.55
N LEU A 16 -17.31 17.78 -7.10
CA LEU A 16 -15.99 17.82 -7.73
C LEU A 16 -16.12 18.05 -9.24
N THR A 17 -15.27 18.92 -9.76
CA THR A 17 -15.02 19.03 -11.21
C THR A 17 -14.24 17.81 -11.70
N ASP A 18 -14.43 17.42 -12.97
CA ASP A 18 -13.73 16.28 -13.59
C ASP A 18 -12.20 16.37 -13.44
N ASP A 19 -11.62 17.56 -13.60
CA ASP A 19 -10.18 17.79 -13.41
C ASP A 19 -9.70 17.54 -11.97
N GLN A 20 -10.51 17.96 -10.99
CA GLN A 20 -10.20 17.72 -9.57
C GLN A 20 -10.29 16.24 -9.25
N MET A 21 -11.25 15.52 -9.83
CA MET A 21 -11.39 14.08 -9.67
C MET A 21 -10.19 13.33 -10.27
N LYS A 22 -9.77 13.67 -11.51
CA LYS A 22 -8.59 13.06 -12.15
C LYS A 22 -7.33 13.28 -11.30
N GLN A 23 -7.08 14.53 -10.89
CA GLN A 23 -5.91 14.88 -10.09
C GLN A 23 -5.97 14.20 -8.71
N GLY A 24 -7.13 14.16 -8.06
CA GLY A 24 -7.34 13.47 -6.79
C GLY A 24 -7.00 11.98 -6.86
N LEU A 25 -7.52 11.29 -7.86
CA LEU A 25 -7.26 9.85 -8.09
C LEU A 25 -5.78 9.58 -8.36
N PHE A 26 -5.12 10.43 -9.15
CA PHE A 26 -3.68 10.31 -9.43
C PHE A 26 -2.85 10.42 -8.14
N TRP A 27 -3.08 11.46 -7.34
CA TRP A 27 -2.38 11.62 -6.06
C TRP A 27 -2.70 10.48 -5.10
N TYR A 28 -3.93 9.96 -5.13
CA TYR A 28 -4.35 8.87 -4.24
C TYR A 28 -3.56 7.60 -4.57
N PHE A 29 -3.50 7.25 -5.85
CA PHE A 29 -2.68 6.14 -6.36
C PHE A 29 -1.20 6.30 -6.00
N LEU A 30 -0.63 7.48 -6.22
CA LEU A 30 0.76 7.76 -5.89
C LEU A 30 1.03 7.62 -4.39
N SER A 31 0.13 8.14 -3.55
CA SER A 31 0.26 8.04 -2.09
C SER A 31 0.17 6.61 -1.58
N GLY A 32 -0.72 5.78 -2.16
CA GLY A 32 -0.84 4.37 -1.83
C GLY A 32 0.43 3.60 -2.17
N THR A 33 1.03 3.89 -3.32
CA THR A 33 2.28 3.27 -3.76
C THR A 33 3.44 3.64 -2.83
N ILE A 34 3.61 4.94 -2.52
CA ILE A 34 4.64 5.43 -1.59
C ILE A 34 4.48 4.81 -0.20
N TRP A 35 3.24 4.69 0.29
CA TRP A 35 2.96 4.10 1.60
C TRP A 35 3.44 2.65 1.69
N THR A 36 3.18 1.83 0.66
CA THR A 36 3.63 0.42 0.61
C THR A 36 5.16 0.30 0.69
N PHE A 37 5.90 1.18 -0.02
CA PHE A 37 7.36 1.23 0.05
C PHE A 37 7.86 1.69 1.42
N TRP A 38 7.20 2.70 2.00
CA TRP A 38 7.56 3.26 3.29
C TRP A 38 7.41 2.22 4.41
N VAL A 39 6.24 1.58 4.52
CA VAL A 39 5.96 0.58 5.55
C VAL A 39 6.98 -0.56 5.51
N THR A 40 7.34 -1.02 4.31
CA THR A 40 8.34 -2.07 4.13
C THR A 40 9.69 -1.62 4.66
N THR A 41 10.17 -0.44 4.26
CA THR A 41 11.47 0.10 4.71
C THR A 41 11.53 0.30 6.23
N LEU A 42 10.45 0.82 6.83
CA LEU A 42 10.37 0.99 8.28
C LEU A 42 10.49 -0.33 9.03
N LYS A 43 9.76 -1.36 8.58
CA LYS A 43 9.78 -2.68 9.23
C LYS A 43 11.16 -3.32 9.14
N TRP A 44 11.87 -3.18 8.02
CA TRP A 44 13.27 -3.61 7.92
C TRP A 44 14.17 -2.88 8.92
N SER A 45 14.03 -1.57 9.08
CA SER A 45 14.80 -0.80 10.07
C SER A 45 14.56 -1.28 11.50
N ILE A 46 13.30 -1.50 11.87
CA ILE A 46 12.94 -2.00 13.21
C ILE A 46 13.44 -3.43 13.39
N GLY A 47 13.22 -4.30 12.41
CA GLY A 47 13.65 -5.69 12.44
C GLY A 47 15.17 -5.84 12.62
N PHE A 48 15.97 -5.03 11.93
CA PHE A 48 17.43 -5.00 12.12
C PHE A 48 17.84 -4.51 13.52
N THR A 49 17.09 -3.57 14.09
CA THR A 49 17.34 -3.07 15.45
C THR A 49 17.10 -4.17 16.49
N ILE A 50 16.00 -4.93 16.36
CA ILE A 50 15.68 -6.05 17.27
C ILE A 50 16.68 -7.20 17.08
N LEU A 51 17.08 -7.50 15.84
CA LEU A 51 18.10 -8.52 15.55
C LEU A 51 19.44 -8.21 16.24
N ARG A 52 19.82 -6.93 16.36
CA ARG A 52 21.02 -6.50 17.09
C ARG A 52 20.90 -6.70 18.60
N ILE A 53 19.70 -6.63 19.16
CA ILE A 53 19.45 -6.80 20.60
C ILE A 53 19.31 -8.29 20.97
N ALA A 54 18.69 -9.09 20.09
CA ALA A 54 18.39 -10.50 20.32
C ALA A 54 19.60 -11.46 20.11
N VAL A 55 20.83 -10.92 20.07
CA VAL A 55 22.07 -11.69 19.83
C VAL A 55 22.22 -12.74 20.94
N GLY A 56 22.03 -14.01 20.56
CA GLY A 56 22.10 -15.17 21.46
C GLY A 56 20.83 -16.01 21.52
N ARG A 57 19.66 -15.45 21.16
CA ARG A 57 18.38 -16.18 21.11
C ARG A 57 18.03 -16.56 19.67
N LYS A 58 18.58 -17.69 19.19
CA LYS A 58 18.37 -18.17 17.81
C LYS A 58 16.88 -18.27 17.41
N TRP A 59 16.00 -18.65 18.34
CA TRP A 59 14.56 -18.72 18.10
C TRP A 59 13.95 -17.36 17.75
N VAL A 60 14.34 -16.29 18.44
CA VAL A 60 13.87 -14.92 18.19
C VAL A 60 14.37 -14.39 16.84
N ILE A 61 15.61 -14.74 16.47
CA ILE A 61 16.19 -14.36 15.18
C ILE A 61 15.39 -14.97 14.02
N TRP A 62 15.11 -16.28 14.08
CA TRP A 62 14.35 -16.97 13.02
C TRP A 62 12.96 -16.39 12.84
N THR A 63 12.26 -16.08 13.93
CA THR A 63 10.90 -15.57 13.84
C THR A 63 10.82 -14.13 13.32
N ILE A 64 11.81 -13.28 13.65
CA ILE A 64 11.91 -11.93 13.07
C ILE A 64 12.14 -12.01 11.56
N TYR A 65 13.01 -12.90 11.10
CA TYR A 65 13.21 -13.09 9.66
C TYR A 65 11.94 -13.57 8.95
N VAL A 66 11.20 -14.50 9.54
CA VAL A 66 9.91 -14.96 8.99
C VAL A 66 8.90 -13.80 8.93
N ALA A 67 8.80 -12.99 9.98
CA ALA A 67 7.90 -11.84 10.01
C ALA A 67 8.26 -10.79 8.95
N LEU A 68 9.55 -10.47 8.81
CA LEU A 68 10.05 -9.57 7.77
C LEU A 68 9.75 -10.10 6.37
N LEU A 69 9.98 -11.40 6.13
CA LEU A 69 9.72 -12.04 4.85
C LEU A 69 8.23 -12.00 4.50
N LEU A 70 7.34 -12.32 5.45
CA LEU A 70 5.88 -12.26 5.25
C LEU A 70 5.40 -10.86 4.88
N VAL A 71 5.91 -9.83 5.56
CA VAL A 71 5.52 -8.44 5.23
C VAL A 71 6.08 -8.04 3.87
N THR A 72 7.33 -8.37 3.55
CA THR A 72 7.87 -8.05 2.22
C THR A 72 7.09 -8.69 1.09
N LEU A 73 6.71 -9.96 1.23
CA LEU A 73 5.93 -10.66 0.21
C LEU A 73 4.56 -10.02 0.01
N THR A 74 3.85 -9.71 1.09
CA THR A 74 2.51 -9.11 1.02
C THR A 74 2.55 -7.65 0.54
N SER A 75 3.56 -6.88 0.93
CA SER A 75 3.79 -5.52 0.42
C SER A 75 4.10 -5.52 -1.07
N VAL A 76 5.03 -6.37 -1.51
CA VAL A 76 5.43 -6.44 -2.92
C VAL A 76 4.26 -6.93 -3.79
N SER A 77 3.51 -7.95 -3.35
CA SER A 77 2.34 -8.41 -4.09
C SER A 77 1.28 -7.33 -4.22
N THR A 78 1.03 -6.57 -3.16
CA THR A 78 0.05 -5.47 -3.17
C THR A 78 0.53 -4.32 -4.05
N GLY A 79 1.81 -3.96 -3.99
CA GLY A 79 2.40 -2.92 -4.83
C GLY A 79 2.35 -3.27 -6.31
N ILE A 80 2.69 -4.51 -6.68
CA ILE A 80 2.55 -4.98 -8.08
C ILE A 80 1.09 -4.91 -8.50
N PHE A 81 0.16 -5.39 -7.66
CA PHE A 81 -1.26 -5.37 -7.95
C PHE A 81 -1.80 -3.95 -8.19
N GLN A 82 -1.36 -2.97 -7.39
CA GLN A 82 -1.69 -1.56 -7.59
C GLN A 82 -1.23 -1.05 -8.96
N LEU A 83 -0.02 -1.42 -9.41
CA LEU A 83 0.50 -0.98 -10.70
C LEU A 83 -0.20 -1.63 -11.90
N VAL A 84 -0.63 -2.89 -11.77
CA VAL A 84 -1.24 -3.66 -12.87
C VAL A 84 -2.77 -3.74 -12.82
N GLN A 85 -3.42 -3.01 -11.90
CA GLN A 85 -4.87 -3.11 -11.68
C GLN A 85 -5.71 -2.68 -12.90
N CYS A 86 -5.15 -1.86 -13.79
CA CYS A 86 -5.82 -1.44 -15.03
C CYS A 86 -4.87 -1.57 -16.23
N LYS A 87 -5.46 -1.89 -17.38
CA LYS A 87 -4.79 -1.83 -18.68
C LYS A 87 -5.58 -0.89 -19.60
N PRO A 88 -4.98 0.21 -20.09
CA PRO A 88 -3.65 0.76 -19.76
C PRO A 88 -3.58 1.40 -18.35
N MET A 89 -2.37 1.57 -17.80
CA MET A 89 -2.15 2.05 -16.41
C MET A 89 -2.75 3.46 -16.15
N ASN A 90 -2.81 4.30 -17.17
CA ASN A 90 -3.41 5.65 -17.08
C ASN A 90 -4.93 5.62 -16.83
N ALA A 91 -5.61 4.53 -17.15
CA ALA A 91 -7.04 4.36 -16.87
C ALA A 91 -7.36 4.28 -15.35
N ILE A 92 -6.33 4.21 -14.49
CA ILE A 92 -6.51 4.27 -13.03
C ILE A 92 -7.04 5.64 -12.58
N TRP A 93 -6.55 6.73 -13.20
CA TRP A 93 -6.87 8.10 -12.80
C TRP A 93 -7.52 8.93 -13.90
N ASP A 94 -7.47 8.47 -15.15
CA ASP A 94 -8.09 9.16 -16.28
C ASP A 94 -9.36 8.42 -16.75
N ALA A 95 -10.51 9.07 -16.57
CA ALA A 95 -11.81 8.54 -16.95
C ALA A 95 -11.97 8.44 -18.47
N GLU A 96 -11.28 9.28 -19.25
CA GLU A 96 -11.32 9.22 -20.72
C GLU A 96 -10.59 7.99 -21.25
N ALA A 97 -9.42 7.68 -20.68
CA ALA A 97 -8.67 6.46 -20.99
C ALA A 97 -9.42 5.18 -20.60
N LEU A 98 -10.33 5.25 -19.62
CA LEU A 98 -11.24 4.16 -19.28
C LEU A 98 -12.37 4.00 -20.31
N ALA A 99 -12.94 5.12 -20.78
CA ALA A 99 -14.00 5.14 -21.79
C ALA A 99 -13.53 4.62 -23.16
N ASP A 100 -12.26 4.81 -23.51
CA ASP A 100 -11.64 4.35 -24.77
C ASP A 100 -11.31 2.83 -24.80
N GLY A 101 -11.86 2.04 -23.87
CA GLY A 101 -11.68 0.59 -23.81
C GLY A 101 -10.68 0.11 -22.76
N GLY A 102 -10.39 0.95 -21.76
CA GLY A 102 -9.59 0.55 -20.61
C GLY A 102 -10.33 -0.47 -19.74
N GLU A 103 -9.67 -1.57 -19.40
CA GLU A 103 -10.22 -2.56 -18.46
C GLU A 103 -9.52 -2.43 -17.10
N CYS A 104 -10.32 -2.29 -16.05
CA CYS A 104 -9.86 -2.24 -14.67
C CYS A 104 -10.44 -3.40 -13.86
N ILE A 105 -9.60 -3.99 -13.01
CA ILE A 105 -10.03 -5.00 -12.04
C ILE A 105 -10.95 -4.35 -11.01
N SER A 106 -11.96 -5.10 -10.55
CA SER A 106 -12.92 -4.60 -9.56
C SER A 106 -12.24 -4.06 -8.29
N ARG A 107 -12.69 -2.88 -7.83
CA ARG A 107 -12.20 -2.22 -6.61
C ARG A 107 -12.28 -3.10 -5.36
N LYS A 108 -13.14 -4.13 -5.36
CA LYS A 108 -13.26 -5.10 -4.26
C LYS A 108 -11.95 -5.85 -4.01
N TYR A 109 -11.25 -6.27 -5.07
CA TYR A 109 -9.98 -6.99 -4.93
C TYR A 109 -8.88 -6.10 -4.41
N LEU A 110 -8.84 -4.85 -4.88
CA LEU A 110 -7.88 -3.86 -4.40
C LEU A 110 -8.06 -3.58 -2.90
N ALA A 111 -9.32 -3.39 -2.46
CA ALA A 111 -9.66 -3.21 -1.06
C ALA A 111 -9.31 -4.45 -0.21
N ALA A 112 -9.54 -5.65 -0.73
CA ALA A 112 -9.20 -6.89 -0.02
C ALA A 112 -7.68 -7.02 0.19
N MET A 113 -6.88 -6.76 -0.84
CA MET A 113 -5.41 -6.82 -0.76
C MET A 113 -4.83 -5.77 0.18
N SER A 114 -5.31 -4.52 0.09
CA SER A 114 -4.85 -3.45 0.99
C SER A 114 -5.23 -3.71 2.45
N THR A 115 -6.42 -4.26 2.69
CA THR A 115 -6.85 -4.68 4.03
C THR A 115 -6.00 -5.82 4.56
N ALA A 116 -5.66 -6.80 3.72
CA ALA A 116 -4.78 -7.90 4.10
C ALA A 116 -3.37 -7.41 4.45
N LEU A 117 -2.79 -6.49 3.66
CA LEU A 117 -1.49 -5.88 3.95
C LEU A 117 -1.51 -5.11 5.28
N ALA A 118 -2.58 -4.36 5.55
CA ALA A 118 -2.74 -3.65 6.82
C ALA A 118 -2.82 -4.64 8.00
N ALA A 119 -3.61 -5.71 7.87
CA ALA A 119 -3.74 -6.73 8.92
C ALA A 119 -2.41 -7.43 9.22
N VAL A 120 -1.67 -7.86 8.18
CA VAL A 120 -0.33 -8.48 8.33
C VAL A 120 0.67 -7.50 8.94
N SER A 121 0.61 -6.23 8.54
CA SER A 121 1.48 -5.18 9.09
C SER A 121 1.21 -4.97 10.58
N ILE A 122 -0.06 -4.83 11.00
CA ILE A 122 -0.42 -4.66 12.40
C ILE A 122 -0.04 -5.89 13.22
N ALA A 123 -0.32 -7.10 12.71
CA ALA A 123 0.02 -8.34 13.39
C ALA A 123 1.54 -8.48 13.61
N THR A 124 2.35 -8.11 12.61
CA THR A 124 3.81 -8.11 12.75
C THR A 124 4.33 -7.02 13.68
N ASP A 125 3.64 -5.87 13.79
CA ASP A 125 4.01 -4.83 14.76
C ASP A 125 3.79 -5.30 16.19
N TRP A 126 2.62 -5.92 16.48
CA TRP A 126 2.37 -6.55 17.78
C TRP A 126 3.38 -7.64 18.08
N TYR A 127 3.73 -8.45 17.08
CA TYR A 127 4.72 -9.50 17.22
C TYR A 127 6.10 -8.95 17.60
N MET A 128 6.57 -7.93 16.87
CA MET A 128 7.86 -7.29 17.13
C MET A 128 7.87 -6.53 18.46
N ALA A 129 6.74 -5.98 18.90
CA ALA A 129 6.64 -5.27 20.17
C ALA A 129 6.66 -6.19 21.39
N LEU A 130 6.21 -7.44 21.25
CA LEU A 130 6.18 -8.43 22.34
C LEU A 130 7.50 -9.20 22.53
N MET A 131 8.41 -9.12 21.56
CA MET A 131 9.72 -9.80 21.60
C MET A 131 10.83 -8.94 22.19
#